data_AF-A0A838VLS5-F1
#
_entry.id   AF-A0A838VLS5-F1
#
_cell.length_a   1.000
_cell.length_b   1.000
_cell.length_c   1.000
_cell.angle_alpha   90.00
_cell.angle_beta   90.00
_cell.angle_gamma   90.00
#
_symmetry.space_group_name_H-M   'P 1'
#
loop_
_entity.id
_entity.type
_entity.pdbx_description
1 polymer ?
#
loop_
_entity_poly.entity_id
_entity_poly.type
_entity_poly.pdbx_seq_one_letter_code
_entity_poly.pdbx_strand_id
1 'polypeptide(L)' 'RLPRDDVTSVAVVTPGFVADNLETLEEIAIRGRETFMKAGGAQFAALPCLNASDEGVALLCTLVGRELEGWVPRA' A
#
# COMPACT_ATOMS: atom_id res chain seq x y z
N ARG A 1 -1.06 7.22 -20.09
CA ARG A 1 -2.21 8.13 -20.12
C ARG A 1 -1.92 9.27 -19.17
N LEU A 2 -1.88 9.03 -17.85
CA LEU A 2 -1.56 10.01 -16.81
C LEU A 2 -0.58 11.17 -17.22
N PRO A 3 0.73 10.98 -17.51
CA PRO A 3 1.56 12.14 -17.90
C PRO A 3 1.16 12.84 -19.19
N ARG A 4 0.55 12.12 -20.15
CA ARG A 4 0.03 12.71 -21.39
C ARG A 4 -1.25 13.51 -21.16
N ASP A 5 -1.90 13.30 -20.02
CA ASP A 5 -3.11 14.00 -19.57
C ASP A 5 -2.73 15.04 -18.49
N ASP A 6 -1.50 15.57 -18.53
CA ASP A 6 -0.92 16.55 -17.60
C ASP A 6 -0.83 16.13 -16.12
N VAL A 7 -0.99 14.84 -15.81
CA VAL A 7 -0.73 14.30 -14.46
C VAL A 7 0.74 13.94 -14.32
N THR A 8 1.53 14.85 -13.74
CA THR A 8 2.98 14.74 -13.62
C THR A 8 3.46 14.17 -12.28
N SER A 9 2.56 14.01 -11.30
CA SER A 9 2.88 13.48 -9.98
C SER A 9 1.86 12.44 -9.54
N VAL A 10 2.33 11.30 -9.04
CA VAL A 10 1.47 10.23 -8.50
C VAL A 10 2.01 9.66 -7.19
N ALA A 11 1.10 9.37 -6.27
CA ALA A 11 1.34 8.49 -5.13
C ALA A 11 0.47 7.24 -5.31
N VAL A 12 1.06 6.06 -5.18
CA VAL A 12 0.42 4.77 -5.44
C VAL A 12 0.32 3.98 -4.15
N VAL A 13 -0.88 3.50 -3.83
CA VAL A 13 -1.18 2.57 -2.75
C VAL A 13 -1.63 1.23 -3.32
N THR A 14 -1.30 0.13 -2.64
CA THR A 14 -1.70 -1.24 -3.02
C THR A 14 -2.61 -1.87 -1.95
N PRO A 15 -3.86 -1.37 -1.78
CA PRO A 15 -4.73 -1.74 -0.66
C PRO A 15 -5.22 -3.20 -0.68
N GLY A 16 -5.00 -3.92 -1.79
CA GLY A 16 -5.25 -5.36 -1.86
C GLY A 16 -4.25 -6.20 -1.06
N PHE A 17 -3.17 -5.59 -0.55
CA PHE A 17 -2.13 -6.24 0.21
C PHE A 17 -1.85 -5.51 1.53
N VAL A 18 -1.74 -6.28 2.62
CA VAL A 18 -1.35 -5.75 3.94
C VAL A 18 0.18 -5.75 4.13
N ALA A 19 0.90 -6.59 3.38
CA ALA A 19 2.34 -6.71 3.43
C ALA A 19 2.93 -6.68 2.02
N ASP A 20 4.17 -6.21 1.91
CA ASP A 20 4.86 -6.12 0.63
C ASP A 20 5.19 -7.50 0.05
N ASN A 21 5.12 -7.59 -1.27
CA ASN A 21 5.39 -8.80 -2.06
C ASN A 21 6.03 -8.44 -3.40
N LEU A 22 6.12 -9.42 -4.31
CA LEU A 22 6.73 -9.21 -5.62
C LEU A 22 5.94 -8.17 -6.43
N GLU A 23 4.62 -8.25 -6.41
CA GLU A 23 3.74 -7.35 -7.14
C GLU A 23 3.86 -5.91 -6.63
N THR A 24 3.92 -5.69 -5.31
CA THR A 24 4.01 -4.32 -4.75
C THR A 24 5.38 -3.69 -4.98
N LEU A 25 6.47 -4.44 -4.77
CA LEU A 25 7.82 -3.90 -4.84
C LEU A 25 8.36 -3.85 -6.28
N GLU A 26 8.33 -4.96 -7.01
CA GLU A 26 8.95 -5.03 -8.33
C GLU A 26 8.02 -4.47 -9.40
N GLU A 27 6.79 -4.97 -9.48
CA GLU A 27 5.89 -4.63 -10.57
C GLU A 27 5.34 -3.21 -10.44
N ILE A 28 4.89 -2.81 -9.25
CA ILE A 28 4.31 -1.50 -9.02
C ILE A 28 5.37 -0.44 -8.71
N ALA A 29 6.19 -0.64 -7.68
CA ALA A 29 7.10 0.42 -7.22
C ALA A 29 8.28 0.66 -8.16
N ILE A 30 8.87 -0.39 -8.74
CA ILE A 30 10.01 -0.28 -9.65
C ILE A 30 9.52 -0.10 -11.10
N ARG A 31 8.87 -1.13 -11.67
CA ARG A 31 8.49 -1.12 -13.09
C ARG A 31 7.38 -0.11 -13.40
N GLY A 32 6.43 0.07 -12.50
CA GLY A 32 5.40 1.11 -12.61
C GLY A 32 5.99 2.52 -12.60
N ARG A 33 6.95 2.79 -11.70
CA ARG A 33 7.71 4.05 -11.69
C ARG A 33 8.43 4.28 -13.00
N GLU A 34 9.19 3.31 -13.48
CA GLU A 34 9.89 3.46 -14.76
C GLU A 34 8.93 3.81 -15.90
N THR A 35 7.79 3.13 -15.96
CA THR A 35 6.76 3.36 -16.98
C THR A 35 6.20 4.78 -16.90
N PHE A 36 5.93 5.27 -15.68
CA PHE A 36 5.44 6.63 -15.46
C PHE A 36 6.46 7.69 -15.85
N MET A 37 7.72 7.54 -15.43
CA MET A 37 8.80 8.49 -15.74
C MET A 37 9.09 8.51 -17.25
N LYS A 38 9.16 7.35 -17.91
CA LYS A 38 9.34 7.24 -19.38
C LYS A 38 8.21 7.91 -20.17
N ALA A 39 7.02 8.01 -19.59
CA ALA A 39 5.88 8.68 -20.21
C ALA A 39 5.86 10.21 -20.03
N GLY A 40 6.83 10.80 -19.31
CA GLY A 40 6.91 12.24 -19.03
C GLY A 40 6.53 12.64 -17.61
N GLY A 41 6.34 11.68 -16.70
CA GLY A 41 6.09 11.94 -15.29
C GLY A 41 7.29 12.57 -14.58
N ALA A 42 7.02 13.39 -13.57
CA ALA A 42 8.04 14.10 -12.79
C ALA A 42 8.23 13.52 -11.38
N GLN A 43 7.15 13.09 -10.72
CA GLN A 43 7.17 12.60 -9.35
C GLN A 43 6.38 11.30 -9.21
N PHE A 44 6.97 10.32 -8.53
CA PHE A 44 6.34 9.02 -8.28
C PHE A 44 6.71 8.55 -6.89
N ALA A 45 5.70 8.25 -6.08
CA ALA A 45 5.85 7.62 -4.77
C ALA A 45 5.03 6.33 -4.73
N ALA A 46 5.67 5.19 -4.51
CA ALA A 46 4.98 4.00 -4.05
C ALA A 46 4.93 4.04 -2.52
N LEU A 47 3.74 3.98 -1.94
CA LEU A 47 3.58 3.91 -0.50
C LEU A 47 3.73 2.46 -0.05
N PRO A 48 4.56 2.19 0.98
CA PRO A 48 4.76 0.83 1.48
C PRO A 48 3.44 0.26 2.02
N CYS A 49 3.29 -1.05 1.96
CA CYS A 49 2.21 -1.72 2.67
C CYS A 49 2.33 -1.50 4.19
N LEU A 50 1.26 -1.80 4.93
CA LEU A 50 1.26 -1.68 6.39
C LEU A 50 2.36 -2.53 7.03
N ASN A 51 2.69 -3.68 6.44
CA ASN A 51 3.74 -4.58 6.94
C ASN A 51 3.55 -4.85 8.46
N ALA A 52 4.65 -4.92 9.22
CA ALA A 52 4.62 -5.01 10.67
C ALA A 52 4.67 -3.64 11.37
N SER A 53 4.09 -2.60 10.75
CA SER A 53 3.96 -1.29 11.40
C SER A 53 3.09 -1.37 12.65
N ASP A 54 3.34 -0.47 13.60
CA ASP A 54 2.55 -0.37 14.83
C ASP A 54 1.07 -0.14 14.53
N GLU A 55 0.76 0.70 13.54
CA GLU A 55 -0.62 0.95 13.09
C GLU A 55 -1.26 -0.29 12.46
N GLY A 56 -0.52 -1.04 11.64
CA GLY A 56 -0.99 -2.28 11.03
C GLY A 56 -1.30 -3.36 12.07
N VAL A 57 -0.43 -3.51 13.06
CA VAL A 57 -0.64 -4.44 14.18
C VAL A 57 -1.82 -4.00 15.02
N ALA A 58 -1.91 -2.71 15.37
CA ALA A 58 -3.03 -2.18 16.15
C ALA A 58 -4.39 -2.39 15.46
N LEU A 59 -4.45 -2.23 14.13
CA LEU A 59 -5.64 -2.55 13.33
C LEU A 59 -6.03 -4.02 13.48
N LEU A 60 -5.08 -4.94 13.30
CA LEU A 60 -5.32 -6.38 13.42
C LEU A 60 -5.78 -6.74 14.84
N CYS A 61 -5.13 -6.21 15.88
CA CYS A 61 -5.56 -6.42 17.27
C CYS A 61 -6.98 -5.91 17.52
N THR A 62 -7.35 -4.76 16.97
CA THR A 62 -8.70 -4.20 17.09
C THR A 62 -9.73 -5.12 16.43
N LEU A 63 -9.46 -5.59 15.22
CA LEU A 63 -10.35 -6.48 14.48
C LEU A 63 -10.49 -7.82 15.21
N VAL A 64 -9.38 -8.47 15.55
CA VAL A 64 -9.39 -9.76 16.26
C VAL A 64 -10.09 -9.64 17.61
N GLY A 65 -9.83 -8.59 18.38
CA GLY A 65 -10.49 -8.35 19.66
C GLY A 65 -12.01 -8.23 19.54
N ARG A 66 -12.49 -7.49 18.53
CA ARG A 66 -13.92 -7.37 18.23
C ARG A 66 -14.54 -8.70 17.81
N GLU A 67 -13.90 -9.42 16.89
CA GLU A 67 -14.45 -10.67 16.36
C GLU A 67 -14.42 -11.83 17.38
N LEU A 68 -13.59 -11.74 18.41
CA LEU A 68 -13.52 -12.71 19.51
C LEU A 68 -14.39 -12.33 20.73
N GLU A 69 -15.17 -11.26 20.66
CA GLU A 69 -16.04 -10.85 21.78
C GLU A 69 -16.99 -12.00 22.20
N GLY A 70 -16.98 -12.31 23.50
CA GLY A 70 -17.77 -13.42 24.08
C GLY A 70 -17.11 -14.79 24.02
N TRP A 71 -16.03 -14.95 23.25
CA TRP A 71 -15.23 -16.18 23.17
C TRP A 71 -14.00 -16.13 24.07
N VAL A 72 -13.45 -14.94 24.27
CA VAL A 72 -12.34 -14.68 25.20
C VAL A 72 -12.77 -13.69 26.28
N PRO A 73 -12.24 -13.80 27.51
CA PRO A 73 -12.40 -12.74 28.51
C PRO A 73 -11.87 -11.43 27.93
N ARG A 74 -12.57 -10.31 28.18
CA ARG A 74 -11.99 -9.00 27.87
C ARG A 74 -10.73 -8.83 28.72
N ALA A 75 -9.61 -8.52 28.06
CA ALA A 75 -8.37 -8.11 28.73
C ALA A 75 -8.56 -6.76 29.42
#